data_AF-B5YJP6-F1
#
_entry.id   AF-B5YJP6-F1
#
_cell.length_a   1.000
_cell.length_b   1.000
_cell.length_c   1.000
_cell.angle_alpha   90.00
_cell.angle_beta   90.00
_cell.angle_gamma   90.00
#
_symmetry.space_group_name_H-M   'P 1'
#
loop_
_entity.id
_entity.type
_entity.pdbx_description
1 polymer ?
#
loop_
_entity_poly.entity_id
_entity_poly.type
_entity_poly.pdbx_seq_one_letter_code
_entity_poly.pdbx_strand_id
1 'polypeptide(L)'
;MIKISIDKAKPGMKIARDIVNEAGMVVITAGKELTDALIEKLSIMNIDFVYVEGQKEMPPKEEVFEEIEKRFKKATDSYTLLIKKALKTHIEELYK
;
A
#
# COMPACT_ATOMS: atom_id res chain seq x y z
N MET A 1 8.35 2.05 -0.28
CA MET A 1 8.02 0.63 -0.54
C MET A 1 6.52 0.47 -0.42
N ILE A 2 5.92 -0.31 -1.31
CA ILE A 2 4.49 -0.60 -1.29
C ILE A 2 4.26 -2.10 -1.28
N LYS A 3 3.26 -2.54 -0.50
CA LYS A 3 2.79 -3.94 -0.51
C LYS A 3 1.72 -4.05 -1.59
N ILE A 4 1.92 -4.95 -2.54
CA ILE A 4 0.95 -5.22 -3.61
C ILE A 4 0.62 -6.72 -3.65
N SER A 5 -0.60 -7.05 -4.10
CA SER A 5 -0.96 -8.43 -4.43
C SER A 5 -0.14 -8.88 -5.64
N ILE A 6 0.21 -10.16 -5.72
CA ILE A 6 0.90 -10.71 -6.88
C ILE A 6 0.10 -10.52 -8.18
N ASP A 7 -1.24 -10.54 -8.10
CA ASP A 7 -2.15 -10.31 -9.24
C ASP A 7 -2.09 -8.88 -9.78
N LYS A 8 -1.65 -7.93 -8.96
CA LYS A 8 -1.47 -6.52 -9.35
C LYS A 8 -0.02 -6.20 -9.71
N ALA A 9 0.87 -7.17 -9.58
CA ALA A 9 2.27 -7.00 -9.87
C ALA A 9 2.49 -6.96 -11.39
N LYS A 10 3.31 -6.01 -11.84
CA LYS A 10 3.62 -5.84 -13.26
C LYS A 10 5.11 -6.03 -13.50
N PRO A 11 5.51 -6.54 -14.67
CA PRO A 11 6.90 -6.55 -15.08
C PRO A 11 7.52 -5.14 -15.02
N GLY A 12 8.79 -5.07 -14.62
CA GLY A 12 9.54 -3.82 -14.43
C GLY A 12 9.41 -3.19 -13.04
N MET A 13 8.54 -3.71 -12.15
CA MET A 13 8.54 -3.28 -10.75
C MET A 13 9.77 -3.83 -10.03
N LYS A 14 10.48 -3.01 -9.25
CA LYS A 14 11.67 -3.46 -8.53
C LYS A 14 11.33 -3.95 -7.14
N ILE A 15 11.87 -5.07 -6.69
CA ILE A 15 11.59 -5.65 -5.37
C ILE A 15 12.29 -4.82 -4.30
N ALA A 16 11.54 -4.35 -3.31
CA ALA A 16 12.08 -3.56 -2.20
C ALA A 16 12.62 -4.42 -1.04
N ARG A 17 12.20 -5.68 -0.93
CA ARG A 17 12.59 -6.59 0.17
C ARG A 17 12.69 -8.03 -0.33
N ASP A 18 13.65 -8.78 0.21
CA ASP A 18 13.79 -10.21 -0.01
C ASP A 18 12.46 -10.95 0.15
N ILE A 19 12.12 -11.75 -0.85
CA ILE A 19 10.94 -12.62 -0.83
C ILE A 19 11.37 -13.96 -0.28
N VAL A 20 10.69 -14.38 0.79
CA VAL A 20 10.96 -15.61 1.51
C VAL A 20 9.76 -16.55 1.33
N ASN A 21 10.01 -17.83 1.08
CA ASN A 21 8.94 -18.83 1.02
C ASN A 21 8.53 -19.32 2.43
N GLU A 22 7.52 -20.19 2.51
CA GLU A 22 7.07 -20.78 3.77
C GLU A 22 8.16 -21.58 4.52
N ALA A 23 9.15 -22.11 3.79
CA ALA A 23 10.29 -22.83 4.35
C ALA A 23 11.40 -21.89 4.87
N GLY A 24 11.22 -20.57 4.82
CA GLY A 24 12.21 -19.59 5.30
C GLY A 24 13.39 -19.37 4.33
N MET A 25 13.33 -19.89 3.10
CA MET A 25 14.35 -19.67 2.08
C MET A 25 14.06 -18.41 1.26
N VAL A 26 15.10 -17.60 1.03
CA VAL A 26 15.04 -16.44 0.14
C VAL A 26 14.96 -16.91 -1.31
N VAL A 27 13.83 -16.64 -1.96
CA VAL A 27 13.55 -17.01 -3.35
C VAL A 27 14.03 -15.93 -4.30
N ILE A 28 13.83 -14.66 -3.92
CA ILE A 28 14.24 -13.49 -4.69
C ILE A 28 14.81 -12.45 -3.75
N THR A 29 15.99 -11.94 -4.09
CA THR A 29 16.66 -10.86 -3.35
C THR A 29 16.06 -9.51 -3.69
N ALA A 30 16.10 -8.59 -2.73
CA ALA A 30 15.80 -7.18 -2.93
C ALA A 30 16.67 -6.59 -4.04
N GLY A 31 16.13 -5.57 -4.71
CA GLY A 31 16.79 -4.86 -5.80
C GLY A 31 16.62 -5.49 -7.20
N LYS A 32 16.05 -6.70 -7.30
CA LYS A 32 15.72 -7.32 -8.61
C LYS A 32 14.43 -6.77 -9.20
N GLU A 33 14.36 -6.71 -10.51
CA GLU A 33 13.13 -6.40 -11.24
C GLU A 33 12.20 -7.61 -11.33
N LEU A 34 10.90 -7.38 -11.16
CA LEU A 34 9.86 -8.35 -11.49
C LEU A 34 9.85 -8.54 -13.00
N THR A 35 9.90 -9.79 -13.41
CA THR A 35 9.66 -10.23 -14.79
C THR A 35 8.40 -11.10 -14.80
N ASP A 36 7.81 -11.32 -15.97
CA ASP A 36 6.65 -12.21 -16.12
C ASP A 36 6.92 -13.61 -15.53
N ALA A 37 8.10 -14.15 -15.81
CA ALA A 37 8.54 -15.45 -15.29
C ALA A 37 8.67 -15.47 -13.75
N LEU A 38 9.06 -14.34 -13.13
CA LEU A 38 9.12 -14.24 -11.67
C LEU A 38 7.71 -14.11 -11.07
N ILE A 39 6.80 -13.37 -11.69
CA ILE A 39 5.41 -13.25 -11.23
C ILE A 39 4.73 -14.61 -11.24
N GLU A 40 4.87 -15.36 -12.34
CA GLU A 40 4.30 -16.70 -12.47
C GLU A 40 4.89 -17.67 -11.43
N LYS A 41 6.21 -17.64 -11.23
CA LYS A 41 6.88 -18.46 -10.21
C LYS A 41 6.39 -18.14 -8.80
N LEU A 42 6.22 -16.87 -8.47
CA LEU A 42 5.72 -16.43 -7.16
C LEU A 42 4.26 -16.86 -6.93
N SER A 43 3.44 -16.82 -7.99
CA SER A 43 2.06 -17.31 -7.95
C SER A 43 1.99 -18.82 -7.69
N ILE A 44 2.82 -19.62 -8.38
CA ILE A 44 2.92 -21.08 -8.17
C ILE A 44 3.39 -21.41 -6.73
N MET A 45 4.25 -20.56 -6.16
CA MET A 45 4.75 -20.70 -4.79
C MET A 45 3.76 -20.20 -3.73
N ASN A 46 2.54 -19.83 -4.11
CA ASN A 46 1.48 -19.35 -3.23
C ASN A 46 1.89 -18.10 -2.42
N ILE A 47 2.70 -17.23 -3.04
CA ILE A 47 3.12 -15.95 -2.45
C ILE A 47 2.10 -14.88 -2.84
N ASP A 48 1.20 -14.57 -1.92
CA ASP A 48 0.08 -13.63 -2.17
C ASP A 48 0.54 -12.18 -2.34
N PHE A 49 1.62 -11.77 -1.65
CA PHE A 49 2.02 -10.37 -1.58
C PHE A 49 3.52 -10.17 -1.75
N VAL A 50 3.88 -9.11 -2.47
CA VAL A 50 5.27 -8.67 -2.65
C VAL A 50 5.44 -7.21 -2.27
N TYR A 51 6.66 -6.87 -1.84
CA TYR A 51 7.07 -5.51 -1.53
C TYR A 51 7.88 -4.96 -2.70
N VAL A 52 7.37 -3.94 -3.38
CA VAL A 52 8.05 -3.29 -4.49
C VAL A 52 8.50 -1.87 -4.14
N GLU A 53 9.58 -1.43 -4.77
CA GLU A 53 10.03 -0.05 -4.79
C GLU A 53 8.95 0.79 -5.49
N GLY A 54 8.56 1.86 -4.84
CA GLY A 54 7.42 2.66 -5.23
C GLY A 54 6.98 3.55 -4.07
N GLN A 55 6.41 4.69 -4.43
CA GLN A 55 5.62 5.51 -3.53
C GLN A 55 4.17 5.10 -3.69
N LYS A 56 3.45 4.99 -2.57
CA LYS A 56 2.00 4.84 -2.63
C LYS A 56 1.49 6.18 -3.15
N GLU A 57 0.97 6.21 -4.36
CA GLU A 57 0.27 7.39 -4.85
C GLU A 57 -0.85 7.69 -3.86
N MET A 58 -0.76 8.86 -3.23
CA MET A 58 -1.82 9.32 -2.35
C MET A 58 -3.02 9.63 -3.25
N PRO A 59 -4.25 9.21 -2.89
CA PRO A 59 -5.43 9.59 -3.64
C PRO A 59 -5.52 11.12 -3.71
N PRO A 60 -6.25 11.70 -4.67
CA PRO A 60 -6.52 13.13 -4.69
C PRO A 60 -7.01 13.62 -3.33
N LYS A 61 -6.54 14.81 -2.93
CA LYS A 61 -6.92 15.41 -1.64
C LYS A 61 -8.43 15.45 -1.49
N GLU A 62 -9.19 15.80 -2.54
CA GLU A 62 -10.66 15.85 -2.45
C GLU A 62 -11.26 14.49 -2.05
N GLU A 63 -10.82 13.40 -2.67
CA GLU A 63 -11.36 12.05 -2.43
C GLU A 63 -11.14 11.61 -0.97
N VAL A 64 -9.96 11.88 -0.42
CA VAL A 64 -9.65 11.57 0.99
C VAL A 64 -10.52 12.39 1.94
N PHE A 65 -10.79 13.65 1.63
CA PHE A 65 -11.63 14.51 2.47
C PHE A 65 -13.11 14.07 2.43
N GLU A 66 -13.60 13.63 1.27
CA GLU A 66 -14.95 13.07 1.14
C GLU A 66 -15.12 11.78 1.97
N GLU A 67 -14.13 10.89 1.96
CA GLU A 67 -14.17 9.69 2.80
C GLU A 67 -14.22 10.01 4.29
N ILE A 68 -13.45 11.00 4.74
CA ILE A 68 -13.48 11.47 6.13
C ILE A 68 -14.87 12.02 6.47
N GLU A 69 -15.44 12.87 5.61
CA GLU A 69 -16.79 13.39 5.83
C GLU A 69 -17.82 12.27 5.94
N LYS A 70 -17.77 11.30 5.02
CA LYS A 70 -18.65 10.13 5.02
C LYS A 70 -18.51 9.32 6.30
N ARG A 71 -17.28 9.07 6.76
CA ARG A 71 -16.99 8.24 7.94
C ARG A 71 -17.42 8.91 9.25
N PHE A 72 -17.32 10.23 9.31
CA PHE A 72 -17.73 11.04 10.45
C PHE A 72 -19.16 11.61 10.33
N LYS A 73 -19.94 11.23 9.32
CA LYS A 73 -21.30 11.76 9.07
C LYS A 73 -22.25 11.60 10.25
N LYS A 74 -22.07 10.56 11.08
CA LYS A 74 -22.89 10.28 12.27
C LYS A 74 -22.27 10.80 13.57
N ALA A 75 -21.14 11.51 13.51
CA ALA A 75 -20.49 12.04 14.69
C ALA A 75 -21.31 13.18 15.28
N THR A 76 -21.72 13.04 16.54
CA THR A 76 -22.52 14.04 17.27
C THR A 76 -21.80 14.54 18.53
N ASP A 77 -20.85 13.80 19.06
CA ASP A 77 -20.11 14.17 20.26
C ASP A 77 -18.92 15.09 19.96
N SER A 78 -18.59 15.94 20.93
CA SER A 78 -17.57 16.98 20.79
C SER A 78 -16.17 16.40 20.56
N TYR A 79 -15.83 15.27 21.19
CA TYR A 79 -14.51 14.66 21.06
C TYR A 79 -14.28 14.07 19.67
N THR A 80 -15.27 13.37 19.11
CA THR A 80 -15.21 12.80 17.76
C THR A 80 -15.08 13.89 16.69
N LEU A 81 -15.74 15.05 16.89
CA LEU A 81 -15.58 16.21 16.00
C LEU A 81 -14.18 16.83 16.11
N LEU A 82 -13.58 16.86 17.30
CA LEU A 82 -12.18 17.30 17.48
C LEU A 82 -11.22 16.36 16.76
N ILE A 83 -11.41 15.03 16.86
CA ILE A 83 -10.61 14.03 16.15
C ILE A 83 -10.73 14.21 14.64
N LYS A 84 -11.96 14.42 14.13
CA LYS A 84 -12.20 14.70 12.71
C LYS A 84 -11.41 15.92 12.24
N LYS A 85 -11.43 17.00 13.02
CA LYS A 85 -10.72 18.25 12.71
C LYS A 85 -9.21 18.04 12.71
N ALA A 86 -8.66 17.42 13.75
CA ALA A 86 -7.23 17.13 13.85
C ALA A 86 -6.74 16.24 12.70
N LEU A 87 -7.53 15.22 12.34
CA LEU A 87 -7.23 14.32 11.22
C LEU A 87 -7.21 15.08 9.88
N LYS A 88 -8.18 15.97 9.62
CA LYS A 88 -8.19 16.80 8.42
C LYS A 88 -6.97 17.71 8.32
N THR A 89 -6.60 18.38 9.42
CA THR A 89 -5.42 19.25 9.45
C THR A 89 -4.15 18.46 9.16
N HIS A 90 -3.98 17.30 9.79
CA HIS A 90 -2.82 16.46 9.54
C HIS A 90 -2.76 15.99 8.07
N ILE A 91 -3.89 15.57 7.50
CA ILE A 91 -3.94 15.15 6.10
C ILE A 91 -3.63 16.33 5.17
N GLU A 92 -4.14 17.53 5.45
CA GLU A 92 -3.79 18.72 4.67
C GLU A 92 -2.29 19.01 4.63
N GLU A 93 -1.57 18.75 5.72
CA GLU A 93 -0.11 18.88 5.76
C GLU A 93 0.63 17.82 4.93
N LEU A 94 0.05 16.62 4.78
CA LEU A 94 0.66 15.55 3.97
C LEU A 94 0.62 15.82 2.46
N TYR A 95 -0.22 16.76 2.00
CA TYR A 95 -0.34 17.14 0.58
C TYR A 95 0.33 18.49 0.25
N LYS A 96 1.04 19.11 1.20
CA LYS A 96 1.89 20.27 0.95
C LYS A 96 3.30 19.84 0.57
#